data_AF-A0A7S4NY00-F1
#
_entry.id   AF-A0A7S4NY00-F1
#
_cell.length_a   1.000
_cell.length_b   1.000
_cell.length_c   1.000
_cell.angle_alpha   90.00
_cell.angle_beta   90.00
_cell.angle_gamma   90.00
#
_symmetry.space_group_name_H-M   'P 1'
#
loop_
_entity.id
_entity.type
_entity.pdbx_description
1 polymer ?
#
loop_
_entity_poly.entity_id
_entity_poly.type
_entity_poly.pdbx_seq_one_letter_code
_entity_poly.pdbx_strand_id
1 'polypeptide(L)'
;AALAIGAGVQGAGAGPFTRSEIASLTYEQIKGTGLANTCPIVEGASEGAKISITGGKKYKIDEFCLEPTSFQVLEEKLTKTGLTTEAVNTKVTTRQTYVLTGIDGDLTTEGGKLKFTEKD
;
A
#
# COMPACT_ATOMS: atom_id res chain seq x y z
N ALA A 1 -39.37 -6.33 -28.33
CA ALA A 1 -38.74 -5.02 -28.12
C ALA A 1 -38.05 -5.03 -26.77
N ALA A 2 -36.74 -4.73 -26.78
CA ALA A 2 -35.83 -4.34 -25.70
C ALA A 2 -35.95 -5.01 -24.30
N LEU A 3 -35.09 -6.02 -24.07
CA LEU A 3 -34.59 -6.35 -22.73
C LEU A 3 -33.52 -5.31 -22.36
N ALA A 4 -33.86 -4.41 -21.44
CA ALA A 4 -32.93 -3.41 -20.92
C ALA A 4 -31.92 -4.08 -19.99
N ILE A 5 -30.67 -4.20 -20.46
CA ILE A 5 -29.52 -4.56 -19.62
C ILE A 5 -29.19 -3.33 -18.77
N GLY A 6 -29.74 -3.28 -17.56
CA GLY A 6 -29.30 -2.35 -16.53
C GLY A 6 -27.92 -2.78 -16.03
N ALA A 7 -26.87 -2.38 -16.74
CA ALA A 7 -25.51 -2.44 -16.22
C ALA A 7 -25.41 -1.41 -15.07
N GLY A 8 -25.70 -1.86 -13.86
CA GLY A 8 -25.37 -1.11 -12.66
C GLY A 8 -23.87 -0.91 -12.63
N VAL A 9 -23.43 0.35 -12.75
CA VAL A 9 -22.09 0.75 -12.35
C VAL A 9 -22.04 0.56 -10.84
N GLN A 10 -21.62 -0.62 -10.40
CA GLN A 10 -21.06 -0.78 -9.07
C GLN A 10 -19.75 0.01 -9.11
N GLY A 11 -19.80 1.25 -8.63
CA GLY A 11 -18.60 2.02 -8.39
C GLY A 11 -17.72 1.16 -7.48
N ALA A 12 -16.53 0.80 -7.96
CA ALA A 12 -15.54 0.17 -7.11
C ALA A 12 -15.24 1.17 -5.99
N GLY A 13 -15.80 0.97 -4.81
CA GLY A 13 -15.46 1.77 -3.64
C GLY A 13 -14.05 1.42 -3.22
N ALA A 14 -13.27 2.39 -2.72
CA ALA A 14 -11.95 2.13 -2.13
C ALA A 14 -12.09 1.20 -0.90
N GLY A 15 -12.02 -0.11 -1.15
CA GLY A 15 -11.95 -1.18 -0.16
C GLY A 15 -10.67 -1.99 -0.39
N PRO A 16 -10.33 -2.93 0.51
CA PRO A 16 -9.13 -3.75 0.34
C PRO A 16 -9.37 -4.77 -0.78
N PHE A 17 -8.83 -4.49 -1.96
CA PHE A 17 -8.87 -5.41 -3.10
C PHE A 17 -7.59 -6.21 -3.19
N THR A 18 -7.71 -7.44 -3.65
CA THR A 18 -6.60 -8.29 -4.02
C THR A 18 -6.03 -7.89 -5.37
N ARG A 19 -4.83 -8.38 -5.67
CA ARG A 19 -4.17 -8.10 -6.94
C ARG A 19 -4.97 -8.63 -8.15
N SER A 20 -5.57 -9.80 -8.03
CA SER A 20 -6.39 -10.40 -9.09
C SER A 20 -7.66 -9.61 -9.36
N GLU A 21 -8.32 -9.10 -8.32
CA GLU A 21 -9.51 -8.26 -8.44
C GLU A 21 -9.19 -6.95 -9.16
N ILE A 22 -8.11 -6.26 -8.77
CA ILE A 22 -7.68 -5.01 -9.43
C ILE A 22 -7.33 -5.28 -10.90
N ALA A 23 -6.60 -6.37 -11.18
CA ALA A 23 -6.21 -6.75 -12.54
C ALA A 23 -7.41 -7.11 -13.46
N SER A 24 -8.56 -7.47 -12.88
CA SER A 24 -9.78 -7.75 -13.63
C SER A 24 -10.50 -6.48 -14.12
N LEU A 25 -10.16 -5.33 -13.56
CA LEU A 25 -10.77 -4.04 -13.89
C LEU A 25 -10.02 -3.34 -15.03
N THR A 26 -10.78 -2.67 -15.89
CA THR A 26 -10.22 -1.78 -16.92
C THR A 26 -9.80 -0.44 -16.31
N TYR A 27 -8.91 0.27 -17.02
CA TYR A 27 -8.48 1.62 -16.61
C TYR A 27 -9.66 2.56 -16.32
N GLU A 28 -10.68 2.57 -17.18
CA GLU A 28 -11.86 3.44 -16.99
C GLU A 28 -12.71 3.04 -15.78
N GLN A 29 -12.66 1.78 -15.34
CA GLN A 29 -13.33 1.35 -14.10
C GLN A 29 -12.56 1.74 -12.84
N ILE A 30 -11.23 1.89 -12.93
CA ILE A 30 -10.38 2.31 -11.81
C ILE A 30 -10.35 3.84 -11.69
N LYS A 31 -10.35 4.54 -12.82
CA LYS A 31 -10.20 6.00 -12.87
C LYS A 31 -11.24 6.73 -12.03
N GLY A 32 -10.76 7.55 -11.09
CA GLY A 32 -11.63 8.40 -10.25
C GLY A 32 -12.26 7.70 -9.04
N THR A 33 -12.09 6.37 -8.89
CA THR A 33 -12.60 5.61 -7.74
C THR A 33 -11.73 5.74 -6.49
N GLY A 34 -10.44 6.00 -6.70
CA GLY A 34 -9.41 6.00 -5.67
C GLY A 34 -8.70 4.68 -5.45
N LEU A 35 -9.13 3.59 -6.13
CA LEU A 35 -8.45 2.29 -6.07
C LEU A 35 -7.00 2.34 -6.53
N ALA A 36 -6.64 3.28 -7.41
CA ALA A 36 -5.25 3.43 -7.86
C ALA A 36 -4.28 3.90 -6.76
N ASN A 37 -4.79 4.44 -5.66
CA ASN A 37 -4.01 4.87 -4.50
C ASN A 37 -4.31 3.98 -3.29
N THR A 38 -4.48 2.68 -3.51
CA THR A 38 -4.59 1.64 -2.48
C THR A 38 -3.68 0.46 -2.81
N CYS A 39 -2.99 -0.11 -1.81
CA CYS A 39 -2.16 -1.29 -2.02
C CYS A 39 -3.00 -2.57 -2.00
N PRO A 40 -2.67 -3.58 -2.83
CA PRO A 40 -3.42 -4.83 -2.86
C PRO A 40 -3.24 -5.62 -1.57
N ILE A 41 -4.31 -6.25 -1.10
CA ILE A 41 -4.24 -7.23 -0.03
C ILE A 41 -3.81 -8.60 -0.54
N VAL A 42 -3.18 -9.39 0.33
CA VAL A 42 -2.73 -10.74 0.01
C VAL A 42 -3.93 -11.68 -0.11
N GLU A 43 -4.06 -12.34 -1.25
CA GLU A 43 -5.08 -13.36 -1.50
C GLU A 43 -4.88 -14.56 -0.58
N GLY A 44 -5.94 -14.98 0.11
CA GLY A 44 -5.89 -16.12 1.01
C GLY A 44 -4.95 -15.91 2.20
N ALA A 45 -4.78 -14.66 2.66
CA ALA A 45 -3.99 -14.33 3.83
C ALA A 45 -4.43 -15.18 5.05
N SER A 46 -3.60 -16.15 5.41
CA SER A 46 -3.74 -16.93 6.64
C SER A 46 -2.71 -16.47 7.65
N GLU A 47 -3.11 -16.32 8.91
CA GLU A 47 -2.16 -16.09 9.99
C GLU A 47 -1.08 -17.18 9.98
N GLY A 48 0.19 -16.77 9.83
CA GLY A 48 1.32 -17.69 9.79
C GLY A 48 1.70 -18.24 8.43
N ALA A 49 1.20 -17.67 7.32
CA ALA A 49 1.76 -17.92 5.99
C ALA A 49 3.27 -17.60 5.97
N LYS A 50 4.07 -18.46 5.33
CA LYS A 50 5.54 -18.34 5.31
C LYS A 50 6.06 -18.34 3.88
N ILE A 51 7.01 -17.45 3.63
CA ILE A 51 7.82 -17.45 2.41
C ILE A 51 9.22 -17.92 2.79
N SER A 52 9.64 -19.07 2.27
CA SER A 52 10.95 -19.66 2.59
C SER A 52 12.07 -18.97 1.83
N ILE A 53 12.93 -18.24 2.53
CA ILE A 53 14.13 -17.60 1.96
C ILE A 53 15.35 -18.48 2.26
N THR A 54 15.92 -19.08 1.22
CA THR A 54 17.15 -19.89 1.32
C THR A 54 18.39 -19.01 1.22
N GLY A 55 19.30 -19.11 2.19
CA GLY A 55 20.58 -18.39 2.18
C GLY A 55 21.45 -18.74 0.96
N GLY A 56 22.17 -17.72 0.44
CA GLY A 56 23.01 -17.86 -0.75
C GLY A 56 22.28 -17.74 -2.09
N LYS A 57 20.96 -17.70 -2.10
CA LYS A 57 20.17 -17.33 -3.29
C LYS A 57 19.87 -15.83 -3.28
N LYS A 58 19.81 -15.23 -4.47
CA LYS A 58 19.36 -13.86 -4.67
C LYS A 58 17.86 -13.85 -4.91
N TYR A 59 17.15 -12.97 -4.21
CA TYR A 59 15.72 -12.73 -4.42
C TYR A 59 15.54 -11.27 -4.85
N LYS A 60 14.45 -11.01 -5.56
CA LYS A 60 14.00 -9.67 -5.90
C LYS A 60 12.61 -9.49 -5.28
N ILE A 61 12.32 -8.29 -4.79
CA ILE A 61 10.96 -7.85 -4.54
C ILE A 61 10.55 -7.00 -5.73
N ASP A 62 9.42 -7.36 -6.32
CA ASP A 62 8.78 -6.69 -7.44
C ASP A 62 7.45 -6.06 -7.01
N GLU A 63 7.14 -4.87 -7.56
CA GLU A 63 5.89 -4.13 -7.31
C GLU A 63 5.60 -3.91 -5.82
N PHE A 64 6.62 -3.55 -5.06
CA PHE A 64 6.46 -3.23 -3.66
C PHE A 64 5.60 -1.97 -3.51
N CYS A 65 4.54 -2.09 -2.70
CA CYS A 65 3.55 -1.05 -2.48
C CYS A 65 3.47 -0.69 -1.00
N LEU A 66 3.50 0.60 -0.69
CA LEU A 66 3.36 1.15 0.65
C LEU A 66 2.21 2.14 0.68
N GLU A 67 1.19 1.82 1.48
CA GLU A 67 0.04 2.68 1.74
C GLU A 67 0.09 3.25 3.16
N PRO A 68 0.44 4.54 3.31
CA PRO A 68 0.32 5.23 4.59
C PRO A 68 -1.13 5.26 5.10
N THR A 69 -1.32 4.87 6.37
CA THR A 69 -2.62 4.94 7.06
C THR A 69 -2.71 6.12 8.04
N SER A 70 -1.57 6.71 8.42
CA SER A 70 -1.50 7.87 9.31
C SER A 70 -0.30 8.75 8.99
N PHE A 71 -0.49 10.07 9.05
CA PHE A 71 0.58 11.05 8.93
C PHE A 71 0.67 11.86 10.23
N GLN A 72 1.80 11.74 10.90
CA GLN A 72 2.09 12.47 12.13
C GLN A 72 3.30 13.37 11.94
N VAL A 73 3.25 14.56 12.53
CA VAL A 73 4.37 15.50 12.54
C VAL A 73 4.81 15.69 13.98
N LEU A 74 6.12 15.81 14.18
CA LEU A 74 6.69 16.12 15.49
C LEU A 74 6.53 17.61 15.76
N GLU A 75 5.77 17.96 16.80
CA GLU A 75 5.52 19.33 17.22
C GLU A 75 6.11 19.57 18.60
N GLU A 76 6.77 20.72 18.80
CA GLU A 76 7.24 21.14 20.11
C GLU A 76 6.12 21.84 20.87
N LYS A 77 5.73 21.27 22.00
CA LYS A 77 4.71 21.81 22.88
C LYS A 77 5.34 22.32 24.17
N LEU A 78 4.99 23.54 24.55
CA LEU A 78 5.38 24.08 25.85
C LEU A 78 4.49 23.48 26.95
N THR A 79 5.09 22.67 27.81
CA THR A 79 4.44 22.12 29.00
C THR A 79 4.91 22.87 30.26
N LYS A 80 4.26 22.63 31.40
CA LYS A 80 4.69 23.18 32.70
C LYS A 80 6.11 22.78 33.10
N THR A 81 6.64 21.71 32.50
CA THR A 81 7.97 21.15 32.77
C THR A 81 9.00 21.46 31.69
N GLY A 82 8.64 22.22 30.65
CA GLY A 82 9.53 22.59 29.54
C GLY A 82 8.96 22.24 28.15
N LEU A 83 9.80 22.39 27.12
CA LEU A 83 9.46 21.99 25.75
C LEU A 83 9.52 20.46 25.64
N THR A 84 8.45 19.87 25.11
CA THR A 84 8.37 18.43 24.81
C THR A 84 7.95 18.24 23.36
N THR A 85 8.63 17.33 22.66
CA THR A 85 8.28 16.96 21.28
C THR A 85 7.26 15.83 21.29
N GLU A 86 6.10 16.05 20.69
CA GLU A 86 5.02 15.06 20.59
C GLU A 86 4.64 14.83 19.11
N ALA A 87 4.30 13.59 18.76
CA ALA A 87 3.78 13.28 17.43
C ALA A 87 2.29 13.62 17.38
N VAL A 88 1.92 14.60 16.55
CA VAL A 88 0.54 15.06 16.40
C VAL A 88 -0.03 14.60 15.06
N ASN A 89 -1.30 14.19 15.08
CA ASN A 89 -2.01 13.79 13.87
C ASN A 89 -2.23 14.99 12.94
N THR A 90 -2.02 14.76 11.65
CA THR A 90 -2.23 15.78 10.61
C THR A 90 -3.41 15.44 9.71
N LYS A 91 -3.81 16.41 8.88
CA LYS A 91 -4.81 16.22 7.83
C LYS A 91 -4.13 16.31 6.47
N VAL A 92 -4.33 15.28 5.64
CA VAL A 92 -3.79 15.25 4.27
C VAL A 92 -4.53 16.27 3.40
N THR A 93 -3.77 17.13 2.71
CA THR A 93 -4.31 18.20 1.83
C THR A 93 -4.04 17.93 0.35
N THR A 94 -3.17 16.98 0.02
CA THR A 94 -2.70 16.67 -1.34
C THR A 94 -3.57 15.66 -2.09
N ARG A 95 -4.73 15.28 -1.53
CA ARG A 95 -5.61 14.23 -2.06
C ARG A 95 -4.90 12.86 -2.08
N GLN A 96 -5.34 11.96 -2.94
CA GLN A 96 -4.88 10.56 -3.03
C GLN A 96 -3.63 10.44 -3.92
N THR A 97 -2.52 11.00 -3.44
CA THR A 97 -1.23 11.02 -4.16
C THR A 97 -0.07 10.63 -3.24
N TYR A 98 -0.32 9.71 -2.30
CA TYR A 98 0.59 9.41 -1.19
C TYR A 98 1.01 7.94 -1.10
N VAL A 99 0.42 7.05 -1.92
CA VAL A 99 0.86 5.67 -2.01
C VAL A 99 2.14 5.59 -2.84
N LEU A 100 3.11 4.84 -2.34
CA LEU A 100 4.29 4.46 -3.10
C LEU A 100 4.02 3.09 -3.72
N THR A 101 4.27 2.94 -5.02
CA THR A 101 4.00 1.70 -5.75
C THR A 101 5.02 1.53 -6.87
N GLY A 102 5.15 0.31 -7.39
CA GLY A 102 6.11 -0.01 -8.45
C GLY A 102 7.57 -0.02 -7.97
N ILE A 103 7.79 -0.08 -6.65
CA ILE A 103 9.13 -0.14 -6.08
C ILE A 103 9.72 -1.53 -6.32
N ASP A 104 10.92 -1.57 -6.87
CA ASP A 104 11.68 -2.78 -7.15
C ASP A 104 12.99 -2.79 -6.36
N GLY A 105 13.45 -3.98 -5.96
CA GLY A 105 14.75 -4.06 -5.32
C GLY A 105 15.24 -5.45 -4.97
N ASP A 106 16.52 -5.51 -4.59
CA ASP A 106 17.19 -6.74 -4.20
C ASP A 106 16.83 -7.12 -2.77
N LEU A 107 16.50 -8.40 -2.54
CA LEU A 107 16.34 -8.99 -1.21
C LEU A 107 17.44 -10.01 -0.96
N THR A 108 18.34 -9.69 -0.03
CA THR A 108 19.50 -10.52 0.32
C THR A 108 19.47 -10.94 1.78
N THR A 109 20.22 -11.98 2.10
CA THR A 109 20.47 -12.43 3.47
C THR A 109 21.87 -12.02 3.90
N GLU A 110 21.99 -11.06 4.83
CA GLU A 110 23.27 -10.63 5.42
C GLU A 110 23.28 -11.03 6.91
N GLY A 111 24.19 -11.92 7.30
CA GLY A 111 24.37 -12.30 8.72
C GLY A 111 23.12 -12.92 9.38
N GLY A 112 22.33 -13.67 8.63
CA GLY A 112 21.06 -14.26 9.10
C GLY A 112 19.89 -13.27 9.16
N LYS A 113 20.08 -12.03 8.72
CA LYS A 113 19.03 -11.01 8.59
C LYS A 113 18.66 -10.78 7.14
N LEU A 114 17.43 -10.36 6.90
CA LEU A 114 16.99 -9.89 5.58
C LEU A 114 17.41 -8.44 5.38
N LYS A 115 17.88 -8.13 4.18
CA LYS A 115 18.18 -6.78 3.73
C LYS A 115 17.51 -6.55 2.40
N PHE A 116 16.62 -5.57 2.36
CA PHE A 116 16.04 -5.06 1.14
C PHE A 116 16.83 -3.82 0.69
N THR A 117 17.21 -3.76 -0.59
CA THR A 117 17.83 -2.58 -1.20
C THR A 117 17.00 -2.19 -2.42
N GLU A 118 16.25 -1.10 -2.27
CA GLU A 118 15.49 -0.48 -3.35
C GLU A 118 16.43 0.00 -4.48
N LYS A 119 15.90 -0.02 -5.71
CA LYS A 119 16.62 0.29 -6.93
C LYS A 119 15.88 1.30 -7.79
N ASP A 120 14.61 1.03 -8.04
CA ASP A 120 13.73 1.76 -8.95
C ASP A 120 12.32 1.84 -8.36
#